data_AF-A0A5J5CQ30-F1
#
_entry.id   AF-A0A5J5CQ30-F1
#
_cell.length_a   1.000
_cell.length_b   1.000
_cell.length_c   1.000
_cell.angle_alpha   90.00
_cell.angle_beta   90.00
_cell.angle_gamma   90.00
#
_symmetry.space_group_name_H-M   'P 1'
#
loop_
_entity.id
_entity.type
_entity.pdbx_description
1 polymer ?
#
loop_
_entity_poly.entity_id
_entity_poly.type
_entity_poly.pdbx_seq_one_letter_code
_entity_poly.pdbx_strand_id
1 'polypeptide(L)'
;MERTRWIDIRGNHDAFNIISLDSVNNYYRSVFKKVGSFHYVHKTPFGNYSFVCADATLTPGPKRPYNFFGILNQTQMDLLDTFRAESLKSNQSIWFGHYTTSTVVSPSPGVRDMMRSAVAYLCGHLHTLGGLMPVLHSRHPQGTLELELGDWMDNRSFSDLRFEQWPAVLITNPKDAQYLHPGVEPLARIRRSTHIRILAFSEAPIKAVHVSVDGKPLGKGHAAGGPLYDSAGRSSVREQHFTLEDDLTPSFGFVQSFVLLTDHYILARVAFIFITLLNVGVLLAFRFLRVPSGRGLIFQACMSLHLVSTMDTFYYSLLLFNLCTALGPWFIGELIDGHSGACFAFGVFVDGHFLEGSLTYVIGVVQVSKPISFSTSTSL
;
A
#
# COMPACT_ATOMS: atom_id res chain seq x y z
N MET A 1 -8.11 24.69 24.67
CA MET A 1 -8.14 23.36 24.01
C MET A 1 -7.37 23.34 22.68
N GLU A 2 -6.41 24.25 22.43
CA GLU A 2 -5.63 24.30 21.18
C GLU A 2 -4.19 23.74 21.32
N ARG A 3 -4.00 22.49 21.76
CA ARG A 3 -2.64 21.90 21.85
C ARG A 3 -2.32 20.84 20.80
N THR A 4 -3.32 20.33 20.09
CA THR A 4 -3.14 19.24 19.12
C THR A 4 -3.27 19.78 17.71
N ARG A 5 -2.20 19.66 16.92
CA ARG A 5 -2.21 19.97 15.49
C ARG A 5 -2.61 18.72 14.73
N TRP A 6 -3.63 18.84 13.90
CA TRP A 6 -4.08 17.81 12.97
C TRP A 6 -3.49 18.10 11.60
N ILE A 7 -2.86 17.08 11.01
CA ILE A 7 -2.47 17.05 9.60
C ILE A 7 -3.21 15.86 9.01
N ASP A 8 -3.87 16.08 7.88
CA ASP A 8 -4.74 15.08 7.27
C ASP A 8 -4.53 15.04 5.76
N ILE A 9 -4.90 13.92 5.17
CA ILE A 9 -4.88 13.70 3.73
C ILE A 9 -6.08 12.89 3.28
N ARG A 10 -6.53 13.12 2.05
CA ARG A 10 -7.60 12.35 1.43
C ARG A 10 -7.21 10.89 1.28
N GLY A 11 -8.18 10.02 1.55
CA GLY A 11 -8.17 8.64 1.08
C GLY A 11 -8.86 8.47 -0.26
N ASN A 12 -8.79 7.24 -0.79
CA ASN A 12 -9.47 6.88 -2.04
C ASN A 12 -11.00 7.06 -1.94
N HIS A 13 -11.55 6.92 -0.73
CA HIS A 13 -12.96 7.13 -0.42
C HIS A 13 -13.39 8.60 -0.48
N ASP A 14 -12.51 9.54 -0.10
CA ASP A 14 -12.79 10.97 -0.19
C ASP A 14 -12.75 11.51 -1.62
N ALA A 15 -12.12 10.76 -2.52
CA ALA A 15 -12.10 11.01 -3.96
C ALA A 15 -13.14 10.17 -4.72
N PHE A 16 -13.97 9.36 -4.03
CA PHE A 16 -14.89 8.44 -4.68
C PHE A 16 -15.99 9.19 -5.44
N ASN A 17 -16.10 8.95 -6.75
CA ASN A 17 -17.14 9.56 -7.57
C ASN A 17 -17.08 11.11 -7.56
N ILE A 18 -15.86 11.67 -7.49
CA ILE A 18 -15.63 13.11 -7.43
C ILE A 18 -14.97 13.57 -8.72
N ILE A 19 -15.66 14.39 -9.50
CA ILE A 19 -15.15 14.89 -10.79
C ILE A 19 -13.99 15.88 -10.63
N SER A 20 -14.01 16.73 -9.61
CA SER A 20 -12.99 17.76 -9.41
C SER A 20 -12.88 18.17 -7.95
N LEU A 21 -11.76 18.82 -7.61
CA LEU A 21 -11.54 19.34 -6.25
C LEU A 21 -12.51 20.45 -5.84
N ASP A 22 -13.11 21.13 -6.82
CA ASP A 22 -14.11 22.18 -6.62
C ASP A 22 -15.55 21.65 -6.59
N SER A 23 -15.76 20.34 -6.78
CA SER A 23 -17.08 19.73 -6.74
C SER A 23 -17.76 19.93 -5.37
N VAL A 24 -19.07 20.21 -5.39
CA VAL A 24 -19.89 20.29 -4.18
C VAL A 24 -19.96 18.97 -3.41
N ASN A 25 -19.71 17.85 -4.11
CA ASN A 25 -19.67 16.52 -3.51
C ASN A 25 -18.32 16.20 -2.85
N ASN A 26 -17.32 17.08 -2.98
CA ASN A 26 -16.02 16.94 -2.30
C ASN A 26 -16.12 17.39 -0.84
N TYR A 27 -16.70 16.53 0.01
CA TYR A 27 -16.91 16.82 1.43
C TYR A 27 -15.60 17.02 2.21
N TYR A 28 -14.49 16.42 1.79
CA TYR A 28 -13.20 16.60 2.46
C TYR A 28 -12.78 18.07 2.49
N ARG A 29 -12.97 18.80 1.38
CA ARG A 29 -12.63 20.24 1.28
C ARG A 29 -13.44 21.11 2.24
N SER A 30 -14.64 20.68 2.61
CA SER A 30 -15.49 21.41 3.56
C SER A 30 -14.90 21.43 4.98
N VAL A 31 -14.09 20.42 5.33
CA VAL A 31 -13.45 20.27 6.64
C VAL A 31 -11.97 20.67 6.59
N PHE A 32 -11.24 20.24 5.56
CA PHE A 32 -9.82 20.50 5.37
C PHE A 32 -9.56 21.30 4.09
N LYS A 33 -8.98 22.50 4.24
CA LYS A 33 -8.75 23.42 3.11
C LYS A 33 -7.52 23.07 2.26
N LYS A 34 -6.67 22.14 2.69
CA LYS A 34 -5.42 21.80 2.01
C LYS A 34 -5.60 20.49 1.25
N VAL A 35 -5.37 20.54 -0.06
CA VAL A 35 -5.43 19.38 -0.96
C VAL A 35 -4.08 19.22 -1.63
N GLY A 36 -3.71 17.98 -1.95
CA GLY A 36 -2.44 17.65 -2.57
C GLY A 36 -1.31 17.45 -1.57
N SER A 37 -0.17 17.02 -2.11
CA SER A 37 1.05 16.78 -1.34
C SER A 37 1.54 18.04 -0.64
N PHE A 38 2.11 17.88 0.56
CA PHE A 38 2.67 19.01 1.29
C PHE A 38 3.80 18.62 2.23
N HIS A 39 4.60 19.61 2.60
CA HIS A 39 5.65 19.49 3.59
C HIS A 39 5.31 20.33 4.82
N TYR A 40 5.43 19.72 6.01
CA TYR A 40 5.30 20.39 7.30
C TYR A 40 6.55 20.14 8.15
N VAL A 41 7.14 21.20 8.71
CA VAL A 41 8.26 21.09 9.64
C VAL A 41 7.77 21.38 11.06
N HIS A 42 7.88 20.38 11.92
CA HIS A 42 7.65 20.52 13.36
C HIS A 42 8.95 20.94 14.04
N LYS A 43 8.98 22.16 14.60
CA LYS A 43 10.13 22.70 15.31
C LYS A 43 10.01 22.43 16.80
N THR A 44 11.05 21.90 17.40
CA THR A 44 11.17 21.66 18.84
C THR A 44 12.46 22.31 19.37
N PRO A 45 12.61 22.54 20.68
CA PRO A 45 13.86 23.04 21.25
C PRO A 45 15.08 22.12 21.01
N PHE A 46 14.84 20.84 20.70
CA PHE A 46 15.88 19.82 20.53
C PHE A 46 16.05 19.33 19.08
N GLY A 47 15.33 19.92 18.12
CA GLY A 47 15.43 19.54 16.71
C GLY A 47 14.20 19.86 15.87
N ASN A 48 14.35 19.69 14.57
CA ASN A 48 13.29 19.85 13.58
C ASN A 48 12.94 18.49 12.98
N TYR A 49 11.64 18.26 12.76
CA TYR A 49 11.12 17.01 12.21
C TYR A 49 10.23 17.31 11.01
N SER A 50 10.54 16.72 9.87
CA SER A 50 9.78 16.90 8.63
C SER A 50 8.69 15.86 8.52
N PHE A 51 7.49 16.30 8.16
CA PHE A 51 6.35 15.47 7.80
C PHE A 51 6.02 15.75 6.34
N VAL A 52 6.22 14.76 5.47
CA VAL A 52 5.97 14.89 4.03
C VAL A 52 4.75 14.06 3.67
N CYS A 53 3.72 14.73 3.17
CA CYS A 53 2.49 14.11 2.71
C CYS A 53 2.58 13.82 1.21
N ALA A 54 2.36 12.57 0.81
CA ALA A 54 2.25 12.14 -0.58
C ALA A 54 0.78 11.87 -0.95
N ASP A 55 0.14 12.81 -1.63
CA ASP A 55 -1.24 12.67 -2.11
C ASP A 55 -1.28 11.97 -3.47
N ALA A 56 -1.55 10.67 -3.46
CA ALA A 56 -1.74 9.87 -4.66
C ALA A 56 -3.22 9.72 -5.06
N THR A 57 -4.15 10.46 -4.42
CA THR A 57 -5.57 10.36 -4.75
C THR A 57 -5.87 10.89 -6.15
N LEU A 58 -6.79 10.22 -6.84
CA LEU A 58 -7.14 10.54 -8.21
C LEU A 58 -8.02 11.79 -8.27
N THR A 59 -7.85 12.59 -9.32
CA THR A 59 -8.73 13.69 -9.66
C THR A 59 -8.74 13.81 -11.20
N PRO A 60 -9.85 13.49 -11.87
CA PRO A 60 -11.11 13.00 -11.33
C PRO A 60 -10.98 11.63 -10.63
N GLY A 61 -11.80 11.40 -9.61
CA GLY A 61 -11.82 10.16 -8.83
C GLY A 61 -12.98 9.25 -9.24
N PRO A 62 -12.72 8.17 -10.01
CA PRO A 62 -13.76 7.29 -10.53
C PRO A 62 -14.40 6.43 -9.44
N LYS A 63 -15.53 5.79 -9.79
CA LYS A 63 -16.15 4.76 -8.96
C LYS A 63 -15.24 3.53 -8.79
N ARG A 64 -15.61 2.68 -7.84
CA ARG A 64 -14.96 1.39 -7.58
C ARG A 64 -15.13 0.52 -8.83
N PRO A 65 -14.13 -0.30 -9.18
CA PRO A 65 -12.87 -0.52 -8.46
C PRO A 65 -11.70 0.35 -8.98
N TYR A 66 -11.97 1.33 -9.85
CA TYR A 66 -10.95 2.04 -10.63
C TYR A 66 -10.07 3.01 -9.82
N ASN A 67 -10.47 3.35 -8.59
CA ASN A 67 -9.73 4.22 -7.68
C ASN A 67 -8.93 3.44 -6.61
N PHE A 68 -8.80 2.11 -6.75
CA PHE A 68 -8.04 1.28 -5.81
C PHE A 68 -6.54 1.57 -5.83
N PHE A 69 -5.98 1.98 -6.97
CA PHE A 69 -4.59 2.44 -7.01
C PHE A 69 -4.54 3.97 -6.99
N GLY A 70 -3.61 4.51 -6.22
CA GLY A 70 -3.23 5.91 -6.30
C GLY A 70 -2.30 6.14 -7.49
N ILE A 71 -2.31 7.35 -8.05
CA ILE A 71 -1.43 7.75 -9.14
C ILE A 71 -0.72 9.05 -8.76
N LEU A 72 0.61 9.05 -8.88
CA LEU A 72 1.44 10.25 -8.82
C LEU A 72 1.99 10.51 -10.23
N ASN A 73 1.62 11.63 -10.85
CA ASN A 73 2.18 12.03 -12.14
C ASN A 73 3.56 12.68 -11.98
N GLN A 74 4.21 13.02 -13.10
CA GLN A 74 5.56 13.62 -13.08
C GLN A 74 5.60 14.92 -12.26
N THR A 75 4.63 15.82 -12.43
CA THR A 75 4.58 17.08 -11.69
C THR A 75 4.46 16.87 -10.18
N GLN A 76 3.68 15.88 -9.75
CA GLN A 76 3.57 15.50 -8.34
C GLN A 76 4.88 14.89 -7.82
N MET A 77 5.55 14.07 -8.62
CA MET A 77 6.86 13.49 -8.27
C MET A 77 7.95 14.56 -8.15
N ASP A 78 7.97 15.54 -9.05
CA ASP A 78 8.93 16.67 -9.00
C ASP A 78 8.72 17.53 -7.74
N LEU A 79 7.45 17.74 -7.35
CA LEU A 79 7.11 18.41 -6.11
C LEU A 79 7.57 17.61 -4.87
N LEU A 80 7.37 16.29 -4.89
CA LEU A 80 7.83 15.41 -3.80
C LEU A 80 9.36 15.37 -3.70
N ASP A 81 10.08 15.44 -4.82
CA ASP A 81 11.56 15.52 -4.78
C ASP A 81 12.03 16.85 -4.17
N THR A 82 11.30 17.95 -4.39
CA THR A 82 11.55 19.21 -3.69
C THR A 82 11.37 19.04 -2.18
N PHE A 83 10.26 18.44 -1.73
CA PHE A 83 10.02 18.18 -0.30
C PHE A 83 11.04 17.22 0.32
N ARG A 84 11.45 16.20 -0.43
CA ARG A 84 12.53 15.30 -0.05
C ARG A 84 13.82 16.08 0.22
N ALA A 85 14.26 16.91 -0.73
CA ALA A 85 15.48 17.70 -0.59
C ALA A 85 15.41 18.67 0.59
N GLU A 86 14.26 19.31 0.82
CA GLU A 86 14.04 20.16 1.98
C GLU A 86 14.08 19.39 3.30
N SER A 87 13.53 18.17 3.33
CA SER A 87 13.45 17.34 4.53
C SER A 87 14.82 16.90 5.06
N LEU A 88 15.86 16.89 4.21
CA LEU A 88 17.24 16.59 4.61
C LEU A 88 17.82 17.61 5.60
N LYS A 89 17.20 18.80 5.73
CA LYS A 89 17.60 19.82 6.70
C LYS A 89 17.03 19.56 8.11
N SER A 90 16.09 18.63 8.24
CA SER A 90 15.50 18.21 9.52
C SER A 90 16.32 17.08 10.14
N ASN A 91 16.20 16.90 11.45
CA ASN A 91 16.84 15.80 12.16
C ASN A 91 16.35 14.44 11.67
N GLN A 92 15.05 14.33 11.38
CA GLN A 92 14.41 13.16 10.80
C GLN A 92 13.23 13.59 9.92
N SER A 93 12.85 12.72 8.97
CA SER A 93 11.66 12.90 8.16
C SER A 93 10.75 11.67 8.24
N ILE A 94 9.46 11.92 8.39
CA ILE A 94 8.38 10.93 8.34
C ILE A 94 7.54 11.27 7.13
N TRP A 95 7.34 10.28 6.26
CA TRP A 95 6.44 10.41 5.13
C TRP A 95 5.11 9.78 5.48
N PHE A 96 4.03 10.26 4.88
CA PHE A 96 2.72 9.63 5.03
C PHE A 96 1.85 9.86 3.80
N GLY A 97 0.89 8.98 3.60
CA GLY A 97 -0.07 9.01 2.51
C GLY A 97 -1.15 7.95 2.75
N HIS A 98 -2.21 7.96 1.95
CA HIS A 98 -3.28 6.97 2.13
C HIS A 98 -2.87 5.57 1.66
N TYR A 99 -2.33 5.49 0.45
CA TYR A 99 -2.02 4.22 -0.22
C TYR A 99 -0.70 3.62 0.28
N THR A 100 -0.64 2.30 0.40
CA THR A 100 0.65 1.59 0.47
C THR A 100 1.44 1.80 -0.81
N THR A 101 2.76 1.72 -0.76
CA THR A 101 3.60 1.97 -1.94
C THR A 101 3.36 0.94 -3.05
N SER A 102 2.99 -0.30 -2.71
CA SER A 102 2.56 -1.34 -3.68
C SER A 102 1.30 -0.99 -4.46
N THR A 103 0.49 -0.07 -3.93
CA THR A 103 -0.78 0.41 -4.50
C THR A 103 -0.68 1.82 -5.08
N VAL A 104 0.54 2.31 -5.33
CA VAL A 104 0.79 3.60 -5.99
C VAL A 104 1.48 3.37 -7.33
N VAL A 105 0.92 3.93 -8.39
CA VAL A 105 1.58 4.04 -9.69
C VAL A 105 2.31 5.38 -9.75
N SER A 106 3.60 5.35 -10.04
CA SER A 106 4.43 6.55 -10.13
C SER A 106 5.55 6.39 -11.17
N PRO A 107 5.92 7.45 -11.92
CA PRO A 107 7.09 7.47 -12.78
C PRO A 107 8.38 7.10 -12.04
N SER A 108 9.34 6.57 -12.81
CA SER A 108 10.71 6.33 -12.33
C SER A 108 11.34 7.61 -11.76
N PRO A 109 12.05 7.56 -10.62
CA PRO A 109 12.52 6.37 -9.89
C PRO A 109 11.49 5.74 -8.93
N GLY A 110 10.28 6.29 -8.87
CA GLY A 110 9.17 5.80 -8.06
C GLY A 110 9.11 6.41 -6.66
N VAL A 111 7.92 6.32 -6.04
CA VAL A 111 7.65 6.93 -4.73
C VAL A 111 8.55 6.40 -3.61
N ARG A 112 8.97 5.12 -3.68
CA ARG A 112 9.89 4.52 -2.69
C ARG A 112 11.26 5.21 -2.68
N ASP A 113 11.81 5.60 -3.85
CA ASP A 113 13.09 6.33 -3.88
C ASP A 113 12.96 7.75 -3.31
N MET A 114 11.80 8.41 -3.50
CA MET A 114 11.53 9.74 -2.95
C MET A 114 11.62 9.74 -1.43
N MET A 115 11.11 8.70 -0.78
CA MET A 115 11.11 8.57 0.67
C MET A 115 12.34 7.82 1.24
N ARG A 116 13.35 7.46 0.43
CA ARG A 116 14.47 6.58 0.85
C ARG A 116 15.30 7.05 2.06
N SER A 117 15.25 8.34 2.38
CA SER A 117 15.97 8.96 3.50
C SER A 117 15.07 9.19 4.73
N ALA A 118 13.78 8.83 4.62
CA ALA A 118 12.83 8.93 5.71
C ALA A 118 13.00 7.77 6.68
N VAL A 119 12.70 8.03 7.96
CA VAL A 119 12.71 6.99 8.99
C VAL A 119 11.53 6.03 8.83
N ALA A 120 10.40 6.55 8.37
CA ALA A 120 9.17 5.79 8.15
C ALA A 120 8.26 6.44 7.11
N TYR A 121 7.47 5.61 6.46
CA TYR A 121 6.29 5.94 5.67
C TYR A 121 5.06 5.34 6.35
N LEU A 122 4.13 6.20 6.74
CA LEU A 122 2.87 5.81 7.38
C LEU A 122 1.75 5.80 6.35
N CYS A 123 1.04 4.68 6.24
CA CYS A 123 -0.03 4.52 5.25
C CYS A 123 -1.20 3.69 5.78
N GLY A 124 -2.23 3.51 4.95
CA GLY A 124 -3.37 2.65 5.24
C GLY A 124 -3.83 1.94 3.98
N HIS A 125 -5.12 2.11 3.63
CA HIS A 125 -5.77 1.61 2.42
C HIS A 125 -6.00 0.10 2.32
N LEU A 126 -5.10 -0.75 2.84
CA LEU A 126 -5.27 -2.21 2.82
C LEU A 126 -6.01 -2.76 4.05
N HIS A 127 -6.15 -1.94 5.10
CA HIS A 127 -6.83 -2.28 6.34
C HIS A 127 -6.28 -3.58 6.94
N THR A 128 -4.95 -3.76 6.99
CA THR A 128 -4.30 -5.01 7.44
C THR A 128 -4.78 -6.26 6.67
N LEU A 129 -5.02 -6.11 5.36
CA LEU A 129 -5.71 -7.08 4.50
C LEU A 129 -7.09 -7.47 5.05
N GLY A 130 -7.92 -6.47 5.37
CA GLY A 130 -9.23 -6.68 5.99
C GLY A 130 -9.15 -7.36 7.37
N GLY A 131 -8.08 -7.12 8.12
CA GLY A 131 -7.83 -7.70 9.44
C GLY A 131 -7.15 -9.07 9.46
N LEU A 132 -6.88 -9.68 8.29
CA LEU A 132 -6.23 -10.99 8.19
C LEU A 132 -4.76 -10.95 8.60
N MET A 133 -4.10 -9.79 8.50
CA MET A 133 -2.70 -9.60 8.82
C MET A 133 -2.52 -8.43 9.78
N PRO A 134 -2.74 -8.64 11.11
CA PRO A 134 -2.81 -7.56 12.10
C PRO A 134 -1.60 -6.61 12.17
N VAL A 135 -0.44 -7.05 11.67
CA VAL A 135 0.76 -6.24 11.53
C VAL A 135 1.20 -6.33 10.07
N LEU A 136 0.91 -5.27 9.31
CA LEU A 136 1.30 -5.13 7.91
C LEU A 136 2.40 -4.08 7.79
N HIS A 137 3.59 -4.46 8.26
CA HIS A 137 4.78 -3.62 8.26
C HIS A 137 5.91 -4.28 7.46
N SER A 138 6.74 -3.45 6.84
CA SER A 138 7.93 -3.93 6.14
C SER A 138 9.04 -2.86 6.14
N ARG A 139 10.20 -3.22 5.59
CA ARG A 139 11.34 -2.32 5.43
C ARG A 139 11.78 -2.28 3.98
N HIS A 140 11.87 -1.08 3.42
CA HIS A 140 12.39 -0.85 2.07
C HIS A 140 13.87 -1.23 2.00
N PRO A 141 14.41 -1.61 0.82
CA PRO A 141 15.82 -1.94 0.68
C PRO A 141 16.78 -0.83 1.16
N GLN A 142 16.36 0.43 1.11
CA GLN A 142 17.14 1.60 1.56
C GLN A 142 17.00 1.90 3.06
N GLY A 143 16.15 1.17 3.80
CA GLY A 143 16.05 1.25 5.26
C GLY A 143 14.74 1.84 5.80
N THR A 144 14.02 2.63 5.00
CA THR A 144 12.74 3.24 5.39
C THR A 144 11.71 2.18 5.78
N LEU A 145 11.07 2.37 6.94
CA LEU A 145 9.98 1.51 7.40
C LEU A 145 8.70 1.89 6.67
N GLU A 146 7.96 0.92 6.14
CA GLU A 146 6.59 1.13 5.65
C GLU A 146 5.62 0.48 6.62
N LEU A 147 4.79 1.33 7.24
CA LEU A 147 3.86 0.94 8.29
C LEU A 147 2.43 1.15 7.77
N GLU A 148 1.78 0.09 7.31
CA GLU A 148 0.35 0.12 7.02
C GLU A 148 -0.42 0.00 8.33
N LEU A 149 -1.15 1.06 8.64
CA LEU A 149 -1.91 1.20 9.86
C LEU A 149 -3.31 0.66 9.60
N GLY A 150 -3.74 -0.29 10.43
CA GLY A 150 -5.07 -0.85 10.35
C GLY A 150 -6.17 0.21 10.50
N ASP A 151 -7.39 -0.14 10.06
CA ASP A 151 -8.54 0.76 10.07
C ASP A 151 -8.75 1.39 11.45
N TRP A 152 -8.91 2.71 11.49
CA TRP A 152 -9.23 3.45 12.71
C TRP A 152 -10.55 3.02 13.36
N MET A 153 -11.48 2.45 12.59
CA MET A 153 -12.69 1.83 13.13
C MET A 153 -12.36 0.73 14.14
N ASP A 154 -11.31 -0.05 13.90
CA ASP A 154 -10.97 -1.25 14.68
C ASP A 154 -9.67 -1.11 15.49
N ASN A 155 -8.77 -0.19 15.11
CA ASN A 155 -7.41 -0.06 15.66
C ASN A 155 -7.03 1.41 15.97
N ARG A 156 -6.22 1.63 17.02
CA ARG A 156 -5.58 2.93 17.33
C ARG A 156 -4.08 2.86 17.05
N SER A 157 -3.61 3.73 16.15
CA SER A 157 -2.34 3.59 15.41
C SER A 157 -1.05 3.97 16.14
N PHE A 158 -1.03 4.16 17.46
CA PHE A 158 0.23 4.51 18.15
C PHE A 158 1.06 3.28 18.56
N SER A 159 0.47 2.07 18.55
CA SER A 159 1.14 0.82 18.94
C SER A 159 0.36 -0.43 18.51
N ASP A 160 -0.37 -0.35 17.37
CA ASP A 160 -1.27 -1.39 16.86
C ASP A 160 -2.22 -1.93 17.95
N LEU A 161 -2.73 -1.02 18.78
CA LEU A 161 -3.66 -1.37 19.83
C LEU A 161 -5.06 -1.42 19.24
N ARG A 162 -5.76 -2.53 19.45
CA ARG A 162 -7.18 -2.57 19.15
C ARG A 162 -7.93 -1.59 20.04
N PHE A 163 -9.05 -1.08 19.55
CA PHE A 163 -9.95 -0.24 20.34
C PHE A 163 -10.26 -0.90 21.70
N GLU A 164 -10.29 -0.11 22.78
CA GLU A 164 -10.52 -0.56 24.18
C GLU A 164 -9.52 -1.55 24.78
N GLN A 165 -8.37 -1.80 24.12
CA GLN A 165 -7.32 -2.64 24.67
C GLN A 165 -6.45 -1.88 25.70
N TRP A 166 -6.86 -1.96 26.97
CA TRP A 166 -6.13 -1.39 28.11
C TRP A 166 -5.70 -2.46 29.13
N PRO A 167 -4.59 -2.27 29.86
CA PRO A 167 -3.60 -1.20 29.71
C PRO A 167 -2.76 -1.35 28.43
N ALA A 168 -2.38 -0.22 27.87
CA ALA A 168 -1.49 -0.07 26.73
C ALA A 168 -0.05 0.09 27.22
N VAL A 169 0.90 -0.65 26.63
CA VAL A 169 2.29 -0.64 27.06
C VAL A 169 3.17 -0.47 25.82
N LEU A 170 4.08 0.50 25.86
CA LEU A 170 5.08 0.76 24.84
C LEU A 170 6.47 0.78 25.48
N ILE A 171 7.31 -0.18 25.12
CA ILE A 171 8.70 -0.22 25.56
C ILE A 171 9.51 0.70 24.64
N THR A 172 9.95 1.84 25.17
CA THR A 172 10.67 2.86 24.40
C THR A 172 12.19 2.68 24.43
N ASN A 173 12.70 1.94 25.43
CA ASN A 173 14.11 1.58 25.52
C ASN A 173 14.27 0.26 26.28
N PRO A 174 14.92 -0.76 25.72
CA PRO A 174 15.42 -0.84 24.34
C PRO A 174 14.25 -0.94 23.34
N LYS A 175 14.35 -0.29 22.19
CA LYS A 175 13.34 -0.34 21.11
C LYS A 175 13.36 -1.72 20.45
N ASP A 176 12.23 -2.13 19.87
CA ASP A 176 12.14 -3.36 19.11
C ASP A 176 13.15 -3.37 17.94
N ALA A 177 13.90 -4.47 17.83
CA ALA A 177 14.96 -4.68 16.85
C ALA A 177 14.47 -4.51 15.40
N GLN A 178 13.24 -4.96 15.08
CA GLN A 178 12.67 -4.87 13.74
C GLN A 178 12.41 -3.43 13.31
N TYR A 179 12.29 -2.50 14.26
CA TYR A 179 11.97 -1.10 14.00
C TYR A 179 13.18 -0.17 14.19
N LEU A 180 14.37 -0.69 14.49
CA LEU A 180 15.58 0.12 14.56
C LEU A 180 15.91 0.71 13.18
N HIS A 181 16.47 1.92 13.14
CA HIS A 181 17.00 2.49 11.89
C HIS A 181 18.48 2.83 12.06
N PRO A 182 19.40 1.88 11.79
CA PRO A 182 20.83 2.14 11.79
C PRO A 182 21.16 3.32 10.85
N GLY A 183 22.07 4.18 11.28
CA GLY A 183 22.47 5.38 10.54
C GLY A 183 21.62 6.64 10.78
N VAL A 184 20.40 6.51 11.31
CA VAL A 184 19.53 7.67 11.63
C VAL A 184 19.23 7.75 13.13
N GLU A 185 19.08 6.60 13.80
CA GLU A 185 18.84 6.54 15.24
C GLU A 185 20.17 6.44 16.02
N PRO A 186 20.27 7.08 17.21
CA PRO A 186 21.47 7.02 18.03
C PRO A 186 21.55 5.69 18.83
N LEU A 187 21.66 4.55 18.13
CA LEU A 187 21.59 3.19 18.71
C LEU A 187 22.62 2.94 19.83
N ALA A 188 23.80 3.55 19.74
CA ALA A 188 24.81 3.47 20.78
C ALA A 188 24.34 4.02 22.16
N ARG A 189 23.32 4.89 22.18
CA ARG A 189 22.68 5.33 23.44
C ARG A 189 21.84 4.24 24.08
N ILE A 190 21.18 3.40 23.28
CA ILE A 190 20.42 2.25 23.77
C ILE A 190 21.38 1.27 24.45
N ARG A 191 22.50 0.96 23.77
CA ARG A 191 23.54 0.06 24.27
C ARG A 191 24.17 0.48 25.59
N ARG A 192 24.39 1.79 25.80
CA ARG A 192 24.94 2.34 27.05
C ARG A 192 23.88 2.63 28.12
N SER A 193 22.59 2.46 27.82
CA SER A 193 21.53 2.78 28.77
C SER A 193 21.47 1.73 29.88
N THR A 194 21.51 2.18 31.13
CA THR A 194 21.33 1.34 32.33
C THR A 194 19.87 1.13 32.71
N HIS A 195 18.93 1.53 31.85
CA HIS A 195 17.51 1.66 32.17
C HIS A 195 16.65 1.07 31.06
N ILE A 196 15.62 0.31 31.46
CA ILE A 196 14.47 -0.03 30.60
C ILE A 196 13.42 1.07 30.78
N ARG A 197 12.95 1.67 29.68
CA ARG A 197 11.95 2.75 29.69
C ARG A 197 10.66 2.25 29.05
N ILE A 198 9.56 2.43 29.77
CA ILE A 198 8.25 1.93 29.38
C ILE A 198 7.26 3.08 29.56
N LEU A 199 6.49 3.35 28.52
CA LEU A 199 5.28 4.16 28.61
C LEU A 199 4.12 3.20 28.83
N ALA A 200 3.39 3.40 29.92
CA ALA A 200 2.23 2.58 30.24
C ALA A 200 1.03 3.52 30.36
N PHE A 201 0.06 3.32 29.48
CA PHE A 201 -1.17 4.08 29.42
C PHE A 201 -2.29 3.15 29.82
N SER A 202 -3.25 3.68 30.54
CA SER A 202 -4.39 2.91 30.96
C SER A 202 -5.50 3.89 31.21
N GLU A 203 -6.71 3.46 30.89
CA GLU A 203 -7.88 4.09 31.45
C GLU A 203 -7.90 3.97 32.96
N ALA A 204 -7.10 3.12 33.64
CA ALA A 204 -7.00 2.95 35.11
C ALA A 204 -5.62 3.23 35.74
N PRO A 205 -5.51 3.69 37.01
CA PRO A 205 -4.22 3.81 37.71
C PRO A 205 -3.44 2.49 37.70
N ILE A 206 -2.20 2.56 37.24
CA ILE A 206 -1.36 1.38 37.06
C ILE A 206 -0.79 1.00 38.43
N LYS A 207 -1.24 -0.14 38.97
CA LYS A 207 -0.79 -0.66 40.27
C LYS A 207 0.70 -1.06 40.28
N ALA A 208 1.14 -1.67 39.19
CA ALA A 208 2.51 -2.12 38.99
C ALA A 208 2.80 -2.34 37.51
N VAL A 209 4.06 -2.13 37.13
CA VAL A 209 4.64 -2.62 35.88
C VAL A 209 5.71 -3.61 36.28
N HIS A 210 5.60 -4.85 35.84
CA HIS A 210 6.61 -5.89 36.07
C HIS A 210 7.42 -6.07 34.81
N VAL A 211 8.74 -6.19 34.97
CA VAL A 211 9.67 -6.32 33.84
C VAL A 211 10.44 -7.62 33.96
N SER A 212 10.59 -8.32 32.84
CA SER A 212 11.45 -9.50 32.70
C SER A 212 12.25 -9.40 31.41
N VAL A 213 13.43 -10.00 31.41
CA VAL A 213 14.29 -10.17 30.22
C VAL A 213 14.62 -11.65 30.10
N ASP A 214 14.39 -12.23 28.93
CA ASP A 214 14.60 -13.66 28.64
C ASP A 214 13.96 -14.59 29.69
N GLY A 215 12.72 -14.28 30.07
CA GLY A 215 11.96 -15.00 31.09
C GLY A 215 12.42 -14.77 32.54
N LYS A 216 13.51 -14.02 32.77
CA LYS A 216 14.01 -13.71 34.12
C LYS A 216 13.42 -12.40 34.64
N PRO A 217 12.73 -12.40 35.80
CA PRO A 217 12.15 -11.19 36.35
C PRO A 217 13.24 -10.22 36.83
N LEU A 218 13.16 -8.95 36.39
CA LEU A 218 14.00 -7.85 36.86
C LEU A 218 13.34 -7.06 38.01
N GLY A 219 12.04 -7.25 38.21
CA GLY A 219 11.28 -6.66 39.32
C GLY A 219 10.25 -5.62 38.89
N LYS A 220 9.85 -4.78 39.85
CA LYS A 220 8.82 -3.75 39.67
C LYS A 220 9.46 -2.46 39.13
N GLY A 221 8.88 -1.90 38.07
CA GLY A 221 9.25 -0.59 37.53
C GLY A 221 8.87 0.55 38.47
N HIS A 222 9.65 1.63 38.43
CA HIS A 222 9.40 2.85 39.21
C HIS A 222 8.78 3.93 38.32
N ALA A 223 7.75 4.61 38.83
CA ALA A 223 7.08 5.68 38.08
C ALA A 223 7.96 6.93 37.97
N ALA A 224 8.02 7.53 36.78
CA ALA A 224 8.79 8.75 36.49
C ALA A 224 7.92 10.00 36.21
N GLY A 225 6.61 9.96 36.51
CA GLY A 225 5.73 11.16 36.54
C GLY A 225 4.81 11.44 35.35
N GLY A 226 4.22 10.43 34.70
CA GLY A 226 3.28 10.59 33.55
C GLY A 226 1.78 10.42 33.87
N PRO A 227 0.86 10.84 32.98
CA PRO A 227 -0.59 10.88 33.23
C PRO A 227 -1.25 9.48 33.27
N LEU A 228 -2.19 9.29 34.23
CA LEU A 228 -2.97 8.09 34.52
C LEU A 228 -4.40 8.51 34.95
N TYR A 229 -5.46 7.93 34.36
CA TYR A 229 -6.88 8.16 34.75
C TYR A 229 -7.60 6.81 35.00
N ASP A 230 -8.92 6.73 35.37
CA ASP A 230 -9.66 5.52 35.95
C ASP A 230 -10.78 4.76 35.14
N SER A 231 -10.66 3.43 34.93
CA SER A 231 -11.62 2.33 35.27
C SER A 231 -11.18 0.88 34.86
N ALA A 232 -11.46 -0.08 35.76
CA ALA A 232 -11.42 -1.56 35.66
C ALA A 232 -10.06 -2.31 35.71
N GLY A 233 -10.00 -3.36 36.57
CA GLY A 233 -8.82 -4.17 36.94
C GLY A 233 -8.22 -5.09 35.86
N ARG A 234 -7.92 -4.54 34.69
CA ARG A 234 -7.32 -5.22 33.54
C ARG A 234 -5.79 -5.35 33.67
N SER A 235 -5.20 -6.36 33.04
CA SER A 235 -3.75 -6.55 32.90
C SER A 235 -3.37 -6.82 31.44
N SER A 236 -2.20 -6.35 31.01
CA SER A 236 -1.69 -6.54 29.66
C SER A 236 -0.21 -6.90 29.72
N VAL A 237 0.22 -7.79 28.83
CA VAL A 237 1.63 -8.19 28.67
C VAL A 237 2.07 -7.77 27.28
N ARG A 238 3.21 -7.08 27.20
CA ARG A 238 3.86 -6.73 25.95
C ARG A 238 5.28 -7.25 25.94
N GLU A 239 5.60 -7.97 24.88
CA GLU A 239 6.89 -8.56 24.62
C GLU A 239 7.40 -7.99 23.31
N GLN A 240 8.69 -7.68 23.26
CA GLN A 240 9.36 -7.25 22.04
C GLN A 240 10.80 -7.74 22.05
N HIS A 241 11.32 -8.04 20.88
CA HIS A 241 12.70 -8.46 20.71
C HIS A 241 13.57 -7.21 20.57
N PHE A 242 14.72 -7.16 21.22
CA PHE A 242 15.67 -6.07 21.03
C PHE A 242 17.07 -6.64 20.80
N THR A 243 17.94 -5.84 20.20
CA THR A 243 19.35 -6.17 20.03
C THR A 243 20.22 -5.02 20.52
N LEU A 244 21.42 -5.35 20.98
CA LEU A 244 22.48 -4.40 21.32
C LEU A 244 23.58 -4.36 20.25
N GLU A 245 23.46 -5.18 19.21
CA GLU A 245 24.32 -5.21 18.04
C GLU A 245 23.85 -4.15 17.04
N ASP A 246 24.78 -3.31 16.57
CA ASP A 246 24.44 -2.15 15.73
C ASP A 246 24.16 -2.53 14.26
N ASP A 247 24.60 -3.72 13.82
CA ASP A 247 24.49 -4.24 12.46
C ASP A 247 23.34 -5.26 12.28
N LEU A 248 22.74 -5.73 13.38
CA LEU A 248 21.62 -6.66 13.33
C LEU A 248 20.29 -5.89 13.19
N THR A 249 19.71 -5.94 11.99
CA THR A 249 18.33 -5.48 11.75
C THR A 249 17.48 -6.63 11.26
N PRO A 250 16.68 -7.27 12.14
CA PRO A 250 15.80 -8.35 11.73
C PRO A 250 14.83 -7.86 10.65
N SER A 251 14.64 -8.68 9.61
CA SER A 251 13.67 -8.39 8.57
C SER A 251 12.24 -8.60 9.07
N PHE A 252 11.30 -8.00 8.36
CA PHE A 252 9.90 -8.36 8.49
C PHE A 252 9.63 -9.71 7.80
N GLY A 253 8.46 -10.28 8.05
CA GLY A 253 8.07 -11.55 7.43
C GLY A 253 7.89 -11.42 5.91
N PHE A 254 8.16 -12.52 5.20
CA PHE A 254 8.13 -12.56 3.74
C PHE A 254 6.78 -12.12 3.16
N VAL A 255 5.66 -12.54 3.76
CA VAL A 255 4.31 -12.23 3.25
C VAL A 255 4.01 -10.74 3.36
N GLN A 256 4.32 -10.09 4.49
CA GLN A 256 4.16 -8.64 4.66
C GLN A 256 4.98 -7.89 3.62
N SER A 257 6.24 -8.27 3.45
CA SER A 257 7.15 -7.64 2.50
C SER A 257 6.71 -7.85 1.06
N PHE A 258 6.22 -9.05 0.71
CA PHE A 258 5.67 -9.33 -0.61
C PHE A 258 4.49 -8.41 -0.91
N VAL A 259 3.55 -8.27 0.03
CA VAL A 259 2.36 -7.42 -0.11
C VAL A 259 2.74 -5.94 -0.26
N LEU A 260 3.64 -5.40 0.57
CA LEU A 260 3.93 -3.95 0.58
C LEU A 260 4.98 -3.51 -0.44
N LEU A 261 5.97 -4.36 -0.73
CA LEU A 261 7.16 -3.95 -1.48
C LEU A 261 7.16 -4.45 -2.94
N THR A 262 6.21 -5.30 -3.32
CA THR A 262 6.07 -5.76 -4.70
C THR A 262 5.14 -4.83 -5.47
N ASP A 263 5.56 -4.39 -6.65
CA ASP A 263 4.70 -3.65 -7.58
C ASP A 263 3.79 -4.62 -8.35
N HIS A 264 2.74 -5.08 -7.67
CA HIS A 264 1.81 -6.08 -8.18
C HIS A 264 1.18 -5.69 -9.52
N TYR A 265 0.95 -4.40 -9.75
CA TYR A 265 0.41 -3.90 -11.01
C TYR A 265 1.40 -4.09 -12.17
N ILE A 266 2.72 -3.99 -11.94
CA ILE A 266 3.74 -4.26 -12.95
C ILE A 266 3.76 -5.74 -13.28
N LEU A 267 3.73 -6.61 -12.26
CA LEU A 267 3.66 -8.06 -12.46
C LEU A 267 2.41 -8.45 -13.26
N ALA A 268 1.25 -7.90 -12.90
CA ALA A 268 0.01 -8.12 -13.62
C ALA A 268 0.08 -7.64 -15.08
N ARG A 269 0.68 -6.45 -15.32
CA ARG A 269 0.90 -5.90 -16.67
C ARG A 269 1.80 -6.80 -17.51
N VAL A 270 2.93 -7.25 -16.96
CA VAL A 270 3.87 -8.16 -17.65
C VAL A 270 3.19 -9.49 -17.95
N ALA A 271 2.48 -10.07 -16.98
CA ALA A 271 1.73 -11.31 -17.16
C ALA A 271 0.64 -11.17 -18.23
N PHE A 272 -0.11 -10.06 -18.24
CA PHE A 272 -1.13 -9.79 -19.25
C PHE A 272 -0.54 -9.72 -20.66
N ILE A 273 0.54 -8.97 -20.83
CA ILE A 273 1.24 -8.84 -22.12
C ILE A 273 1.76 -10.22 -22.55
N PHE A 274 2.41 -10.94 -21.66
CA PHE A 274 2.96 -12.27 -21.94
C PHE A 274 1.87 -13.26 -22.37
N ILE A 275 0.76 -13.36 -21.63
CA ILE A 275 -0.34 -14.28 -21.95
C ILE A 275 -1.00 -13.89 -23.28
N THR A 276 -1.21 -12.59 -23.53
CA THR A 276 -1.77 -12.11 -24.79
C THR A 276 -0.88 -12.47 -25.98
N LEU A 277 0.44 -12.22 -25.87
CA LEU A 277 1.40 -12.58 -26.90
C LEU A 277 1.51 -14.09 -27.09
N LEU A 278 1.45 -14.86 -26.01
CA LEU A 278 1.43 -16.33 -26.07
C LEU A 278 0.19 -16.83 -26.81
N ASN A 279 -1.00 -16.33 -26.48
CA ASN A 279 -2.24 -16.71 -27.16
C ASN A 279 -2.21 -16.40 -28.66
N VAL A 280 -1.83 -15.18 -29.03
CA VAL A 280 -1.71 -14.77 -30.43
C VAL A 280 -0.61 -15.56 -31.14
N GLY A 281 0.54 -15.75 -30.49
CA GLY A 281 1.68 -16.50 -31.02
C GLY A 281 1.35 -17.97 -31.28
N VAL A 282 0.63 -18.62 -30.36
CA VAL A 282 0.14 -20.00 -30.52
C VAL A 282 -0.81 -20.10 -31.71
N LEU A 283 -1.79 -19.19 -31.83
CA LEU A 283 -2.73 -19.18 -32.97
C LEU A 283 -2.00 -19.03 -34.31
N LEU A 284 -1.03 -18.11 -34.39
CA LEU A 284 -0.22 -17.90 -35.59
C LEU A 284 0.68 -19.10 -35.90
N ALA A 285 1.37 -19.65 -34.89
CA ALA A 285 2.26 -20.80 -35.05
C ALA A 285 1.50 -22.00 -35.60
N PHE A 286 0.34 -22.35 -35.02
CA PHE A 286 -0.44 -23.49 -35.49
C PHE A 286 -1.11 -23.27 -36.85
N ARG A 287 -1.35 -22.01 -37.27
CA ARG A 287 -1.86 -21.68 -38.61
C ARG A 287 -0.80 -21.88 -39.70
N PHE A 288 0.44 -21.45 -39.44
CA PHE A 288 1.47 -21.35 -40.48
C PHE A 288 2.56 -22.43 -40.39
N LEU A 289 2.77 -23.04 -39.23
CA LEU A 289 3.75 -24.10 -39.04
C LEU A 289 3.08 -25.48 -39.17
N ARG A 290 3.80 -26.42 -39.78
CA ARG A 290 3.34 -27.81 -39.84
C ARG A 290 3.43 -28.45 -38.46
N VAL A 291 2.34 -29.08 -38.02
CA VAL A 291 2.34 -29.86 -36.77
C VAL A 291 3.14 -31.17 -36.98
N PRO A 292 4.16 -31.44 -36.15
CA PRO A 292 4.91 -32.68 -36.22
C PRO A 292 4.00 -33.89 -35.94
N SER A 293 4.22 -35.00 -36.66
CA SER A 293 3.51 -36.26 -36.40
C SER A 293 4.00 -36.90 -35.11
N GLY A 294 3.08 -37.35 -34.23
CA GLY A 294 3.40 -37.97 -32.94
C GLY A 294 2.28 -38.84 -32.38
N ARG A 295 2.45 -39.34 -31.16
CA ARG A 295 1.41 -40.09 -30.40
C ARG A 295 1.35 -39.57 -28.95
N GLY A 296 0.17 -39.61 -28.34
CA GLY A 296 -0.07 -39.20 -26.95
C GLY A 296 -0.89 -37.90 -26.80
N LEU A 297 -1.12 -37.48 -25.55
CA LEU A 297 -1.99 -36.35 -25.19
C LEU A 297 -1.49 -35.01 -25.78
N ILE A 298 -0.18 -34.79 -25.80
CA ILE A 298 0.43 -33.56 -26.36
C ILE A 298 0.13 -33.47 -27.86
N PHE A 299 0.24 -34.59 -28.58
CA PHE A 299 -0.08 -34.62 -30.01
C PHE A 299 -1.57 -34.35 -30.27
N GLN A 300 -2.48 -34.88 -29.44
CA GLN A 300 -3.92 -34.60 -29.53
C GLN A 300 -4.24 -33.12 -29.27
N ALA A 301 -3.59 -32.50 -28.28
CA ALA A 301 -3.73 -31.07 -28.01
C ALA A 301 -3.21 -30.22 -29.18
N CYS A 302 -2.02 -30.53 -29.71
CA CYS A 302 -1.46 -29.88 -30.88
C CYS A 302 -2.35 -30.01 -32.12
N MET A 303 -2.93 -31.19 -32.36
CA MET A 303 -3.85 -31.40 -33.48
C MET A 303 -5.15 -30.60 -33.30
N SER A 304 -5.67 -30.55 -32.08
CA SER A 304 -6.87 -29.75 -31.76
C SER A 304 -6.62 -28.26 -32.01
N LEU A 305 -5.48 -27.73 -31.56
CA LEU A 305 -5.07 -26.34 -31.81
C LEU A 305 -4.85 -26.06 -33.29
N HIS A 306 -4.28 -27.01 -34.04
CA HIS A 306 -4.13 -26.89 -35.49
C HIS A 306 -5.48 -26.80 -36.20
N LEU A 307 -6.44 -27.67 -35.85
CA LEU A 307 -7.79 -27.62 -36.39
C LEU A 307 -8.46 -26.27 -36.11
N VAL A 308 -8.40 -25.80 -34.86
CA VAL A 308 -8.92 -24.50 -34.44
C VAL A 308 -8.28 -23.36 -35.23
N SER A 309 -6.95 -23.39 -35.42
CA SER A 309 -6.25 -22.36 -36.18
C SER A 309 -6.53 -22.42 -37.69
N THR A 310 -6.85 -23.60 -38.24
CA THR A 310 -7.09 -23.77 -39.69
C THR A 310 -8.50 -23.36 -40.11
N MET A 311 -9.47 -23.46 -39.20
CA MET A 311 -10.82 -22.99 -39.45
C MET A 311 -10.91 -21.46 -39.32
N ASP A 312 -11.15 -20.76 -40.43
CA ASP A 312 -11.14 -19.29 -40.49
C ASP A 312 -12.05 -18.64 -39.44
N THR A 313 -13.27 -19.14 -39.26
CA THR A 313 -14.20 -18.60 -38.26
C THR A 313 -13.63 -18.64 -36.86
N PHE A 314 -13.06 -19.77 -36.43
CA PHE A 314 -12.49 -19.91 -35.09
C PHE A 314 -11.21 -19.09 -34.94
N TYR A 315 -10.32 -19.14 -35.94
CA TYR A 315 -9.08 -18.38 -35.94
C TYR A 315 -9.32 -16.87 -35.83
N TYR A 316 -10.12 -16.29 -36.72
CA TYR A 316 -10.38 -14.85 -36.72
C TYR A 316 -11.18 -14.42 -35.49
N SER A 317 -12.10 -15.25 -34.99
CA SER A 317 -12.85 -14.94 -33.75
C SER A 317 -11.92 -14.89 -32.54
N LEU A 318 -11.02 -15.87 -32.38
CA LEU A 318 -10.06 -15.92 -31.27
C LEU A 318 -9.00 -14.83 -31.38
N LEU A 319 -8.51 -14.56 -32.59
CA LEU A 319 -7.57 -13.46 -32.85
C LEU A 319 -8.22 -12.11 -32.50
N LEU A 320 -9.43 -11.86 -33.01
CA LEU A 320 -10.19 -10.65 -32.72
C LEU A 320 -10.46 -10.52 -31.22
N PHE A 321 -10.85 -11.60 -30.53
CA PHE A 321 -11.06 -11.59 -29.08
C PHE A 321 -9.81 -11.17 -28.30
N ASN A 322 -8.63 -11.70 -28.65
CA ASN A 322 -7.37 -11.31 -28.01
C ASN A 322 -7.02 -9.85 -28.31
N LEU A 323 -7.18 -9.40 -29.55
CA LEU A 323 -6.92 -8.01 -29.94
C LEU A 323 -7.89 -7.02 -29.27
N CYS A 324 -9.18 -7.34 -29.22
CA CYS A 324 -10.19 -6.55 -28.52
C CYS A 324 -9.94 -6.52 -27.01
N THR A 325 -9.49 -7.63 -26.42
CA THR A 325 -9.12 -7.65 -25.00
C THR A 325 -7.86 -6.81 -24.74
N ALA A 326 -6.89 -6.79 -25.65
CA ALA A 326 -5.68 -5.99 -25.47
C ALA A 326 -5.86 -4.49 -25.74
N LEU A 327 -6.62 -4.14 -26.77
CA LEU A 327 -6.68 -2.79 -27.34
C LEU A 327 -8.06 -2.13 -27.27
N GLY A 328 -9.12 -2.94 -27.19
CA GLY A 328 -10.49 -2.46 -27.23
C GLY A 328 -10.99 -1.93 -25.88
N PRO A 329 -12.04 -1.10 -25.88
CA PRO A 329 -12.74 -0.73 -24.66
C PRO A 329 -13.49 -1.95 -24.14
N TRP A 330 -13.23 -2.32 -22.89
CA TRP A 330 -13.95 -3.41 -22.21
C TRP A 330 -15.32 -2.97 -21.72
N PHE A 331 -15.42 -1.69 -21.37
CA PHE A 331 -16.66 -1.09 -20.88
C PHE A 331 -16.70 0.38 -21.28
N ILE A 332 -17.86 0.83 -21.75
CA ILE A 332 -18.16 2.25 -21.98
C ILE A 332 -19.43 2.54 -21.19
N GLY A 333 -19.36 3.53 -20.30
CA GLY A 333 -20.48 3.88 -19.45
C GLY A 333 -20.12 4.91 -18.41
N GLU A 334 -21.02 5.10 -17.45
CA GLU A 334 -20.91 6.15 -16.43
C GLU A 334 -19.93 5.76 -15.32
N LEU A 335 -18.70 6.27 -15.42
CA LEU A 335 -17.62 5.98 -14.46
C LEU A 335 -17.60 6.93 -13.27
N ILE A 336 -18.18 8.11 -13.45
CA ILE A 336 -18.47 9.12 -12.44
C ILE A 336 -19.88 9.62 -12.73
N ASP A 337 -20.65 9.94 -11.70
CA ASP A 337 -22.04 10.38 -11.87
C ASP A 337 -22.13 11.57 -12.82
N GLY A 338 -22.92 11.43 -13.90
CA GLY A 338 -23.07 12.41 -14.97
C GLY A 338 -21.94 12.44 -16.01
N HIS A 339 -20.89 11.63 -15.87
CA HIS A 339 -19.75 11.59 -16.79
C HIS A 339 -19.47 10.17 -17.30
N SER A 340 -19.67 10.00 -18.61
CA SER A 340 -19.31 8.76 -19.29
C SER A 340 -17.81 8.66 -19.53
N GLY A 341 -17.30 7.44 -19.51
CA GLY A 341 -15.92 7.11 -19.81
C GLY A 341 -15.78 5.73 -20.42
N ALA A 342 -14.55 5.38 -20.76
CA ALA A 342 -14.21 4.10 -21.37
C ALA A 342 -13.06 3.44 -20.59
N CYS A 343 -13.25 2.16 -20.26
CA CYS A 343 -12.27 1.33 -19.58
C CYS A 343 -11.55 0.43 -20.58
N PHE A 344 -10.23 0.40 -20.51
CA PHE A 344 -9.34 -0.45 -21.31
C PHE A 344 -8.45 -1.29 -20.39
N ALA A 345 -7.75 -2.28 -20.95
CA ALA A 345 -6.73 -3.02 -20.22
C ALA A 345 -5.67 -2.10 -19.61
N PHE A 346 -5.27 -1.07 -20.36
CA PHE A 346 -4.16 -0.18 -20.03
C PHE A 346 -4.56 1.11 -19.31
N GLY A 347 -5.85 1.33 -19.02
CA GLY A 347 -6.29 2.49 -18.27
C GLY A 347 -7.75 2.87 -18.50
N VAL A 348 -8.13 3.97 -17.88
CA VAL A 348 -9.50 4.49 -17.89
C VAL A 348 -9.48 5.92 -18.42
N PHE A 349 -10.34 6.19 -19.40
CA PHE A 349 -10.60 7.56 -19.88
C PHE A 349 -11.92 8.04 -19.31
N VAL A 350 -11.92 9.19 -18.65
CA VAL A 350 -13.13 9.83 -18.13
C VAL A 350 -12.99 11.35 -18.22
N ASP A 351 -13.98 12.02 -18.81
CA ASP A 351 -14.02 13.49 -18.93
C ASP A 351 -12.74 14.13 -19.54
N GLY A 352 -12.12 13.47 -20.52
CA GLY A 352 -10.88 13.93 -21.14
C GLY A 352 -9.59 13.65 -20.34
N HIS A 353 -9.72 13.06 -19.14
CA HIS A 353 -8.60 12.61 -18.32
C HIS A 353 -8.29 11.13 -18.57
N PHE A 354 -6.99 10.81 -18.66
CA PHE A 354 -6.51 9.44 -18.71
C PHE A 354 -5.93 9.02 -17.36
N LEU A 355 -6.43 7.93 -16.81
CA LEU A 355 -5.95 7.29 -15.59
C LEU A 355 -5.23 6.00 -15.97
N GLU A 356 -3.94 5.90 -15.64
CA GLU A 356 -3.12 4.75 -16.00
C GLU A 356 -3.67 3.45 -15.38
N GLY A 357 -3.69 2.38 -16.19
CA GLY A 357 -4.18 1.07 -15.81
C GLY A 357 -3.32 0.37 -14.77
N SER A 358 -4.00 -0.21 -13.79
CA SER A 358 -3.42 -0.96 -12.68
C SER A 358 -4.21 -2.25 -12.46
N LEU A 359 -5.33 -2.19 -11.72
CA LEU A 359 -6.22 -3.32 -11.48
C LEU A 359 -6.85 -3.88 -12.77
N THR A 360 -6.98 -3.04 -13.80
CA THR A 360 -7.46 -3.44 -15.14
C THR A 360 -6.60 -4.56 -15.73
N TYR A 361 -5.29 -4.58 -15.50
CA TYR A 361 -4.43 -5.69 -15.95
C TYR A 361 -4.73 -7.00 -15.23
N VAL A 362 -5.08 -6.96 -13.94
CA VAL A 362 -5.47 -8.17 -13.17
C VAL A 362 -6.76 -8.76 -13.74
N ILE A 363 -7.76 -7.92 -14.01
CA ILE A 363 -9.01 -8.33 -14.67
C ILE A 363 -8.71 -8.90 -16.07
N GLY A 364 -7.80 -8.27 -16.80
CA GLY A 364 -7.35 -8.72 -18.11
C GLY A 364 -6.76 -10.12 -18.08
N VAL A 365 -5.84 -10.39 -17.16
CA VAL A 365 -5.24 -11.72 -16.96
C VAL A 365 -6.34 -12.76 -16.71
N VAL A 366 -7.30 -12.47 -15.83
CA VAL A 366 -8.42 -13.38 -15.56
C VAL A 366 -9.27 -13.59 -16.83
N GLN A 367 -9.54 -12.54 -17.60
CA GLN A 367 -10.34 -12.62 -18.82
C GLN A 367 -9.67 -13.45 -19.90
N VAL A 368 -8.37 -13.29 -20.14
CA VAL A 368 -7.63 -14.07 -21.15
C VAL A 368 -7.33 -15.50 -20.70
N SER A 369 -7.37 -15.77 -19.39
CA SER A 369 -7.09 -17.09 -18.82
C SER A 369 -8.35 -17.94 -18.61
N LYS A 370 -9.55 -17.33 -18.62
CA LYS A 370 -10.79 -18.08 -18.51
C LYS A 370 -10.99 -18.96 -19.76
N PRO A 371 -11.26 -20.26 -19.61
CA PRO A 371 -11.77 -21.05 -20.73
C PRO A 371 -13.05 -20.39 -21.23
N ILE A 372 -13.22 -20.32 -22.55
CA ILE A 372 -14.37 -19.67 -23.20
C ILE A 372 -15.66 -20.38 -22.76
N SER A 373 -16.22 -19.90 -21.66
CA SER A 373 -17.57 -20.17 -21.21
C SER A 373 -18.37 -18.95 -21.64
N PHE A 374 -19.17 -19.10 -22.69
CA PHE A 374 -20.23 -18.16 -22.99
C PHE A 374 -21.25 -18.20 -21.85
N SER A 375 -21.02 -17.45 -20.78
CA SER A 375 -22.09 -17.03 -19.89
C SER A 375 -22.50 -15.63 -20.29
N THR A 376 -23.61 -15.52 -20.99
CA THR A 376 -24.41 -14.29 -21.01
C THR A 376 -24.85 -14.00 -19.58
N SER A 377 -24.11 -13.16 -18.85
CA SER A 377 -24.61 -12.54 -17.63
C SER A 377 -25.12 -11.15 -17.98
N THR A 378 -26.32 -11.10 -18.55
CA THR A 378 -27.28 -10.03 -18.25
C THR A 378 -27.71 -10.19 -16.81
N SER A 379 -27.28 -9.31 -15.91
CA SER A 379 -28.09 -8.86 -14.75
C SER A 379 -27.31 -7.92 -13.82
N LEU A 380 -27.80 -6.67 -13.79
CA LEU A 380 -27.92 -5.70 -12.69
C LEU A 380 -26.64 -5.14 -12.03
#